data_AF-V4UQV3-F1
#
_entry.id   AF-V4UQV3-F1
#
_cell.length_a   1.000
_cell.length_b   1.000
_cell.length_c   1.000
_cell.angle_alpha   90.00
_cell.angle_beta   90.00
_cell.angle_gamma   90.00
#
_symmetry.space_group_name_H-M   'P 1'
#
loop_
_entity.id
_entity.type
_entity.pdbx_description
1 polymer ?
#
loop_
_entity_poly.entity_id
_entity_poly.type
_entity_poly.pdbx_seq_one_letter_code
_entity_poly.pdbx_strand_id
1 'polypeptide(L)' 'VEQPLYPNCEKYSNLSFVVKLMHIKCINGWSNKSFNMLLELLKDVFPMCKTMPTSNYKAKKIVNDLGLHYEKIDAC' A
#
# COMPACT_ATOMS: atom_id res chain seq x y z
N VAL A 1 -1.53 7.13 16.62
CA VAL A 1 -2.96 6.74 16.50
C VAL A 1 -3.19 6.31 15.07
N GLU A 2 -3.55 5.05 14.84
CA GLU A 2 -3.91 4.59 13.49
C GLU A 2 -5.14 5.35 13.01
N GLN A 3 -5.07 5.88 11.78
CA GLN A 3 -6.21 6.57 11.16
C GLN A 3 -7.04 5.57 10.34
N PRO A 4 -8.37 5.56 10.48
CA PRO A 4 -9.23 4.73 9.65
C PRO A 4 -9.13 5.14 8.17
N LEU A 5 -9.32 4.18 7.26
CA LEU A 5 -9.19 4.40 5.81
C LEU A 5 -10.12 5.50 5.28
N TYR A 6 -11.32 5.55 5.84
CA TYR A 6 -12.35 6.56 5.62
C TYR A 6 -13.18 6.70 6.92
N PRO A 7 -13.99 7.76 7.08
CA PRO A 7 -14.80 7.93 8.29
C PRO A 7 -15.64 6.68 8.61
N ASN A 8 -15.61 6.23 9.86
CA ASN A 8 -16.29 5.02 10.34
C ASN A 8 -15.79 3.70 9.73
N CYS A 9 -14.61 3.68 9.09
CA CYS A 9 -14.00 2.42 8.65
C CYS A 9 -13.41 1.67 9.85
N GLU A 10 -14.11 0.63 10.33
CA GLU A 10 -13.64 -0.22 11.42
C GLU A 10 -12.67 -1.31 10.96
N LYS A 11 -12.76 -1.72 9.69
CA LYS A 11 -12.02 -2.87 9.15
C LYS A 11 -10.59 -2.54 8.77
N TYR A 12 -10.31 -1.32 8.33
CA TYR A 12 -9.02 -0.93 7.79
C TYR A 12 -8.57 0.43 8.29
N SER A 13 -7.35 0.48 8.84
CA SER A 13 -6.56 1.70 8.93
C SER A 13 -5.89 2.02 7.59
N ASN A 14 -5.53 3.29 7.35
CA ASN A 14 -4.74 3.69 6.18
C ASN A 14 -3.50 2.80 6.01
N LEU A 15 -2.82 2.49 7.12
CA LEU A 15 -1.60 1.69 7.13
C LEU A 15 -1.88 0.24 6.76
N SER A 16 -2.86 -0.39 7.42
CA SER A 16 -3.25 -1.77 7.14
C SER A 16 -3.67 -1.97 5.67
N PHE A 17 -4.30 -0.96 5.08
CA PHE A 17 -4.69 -0.98 3.67
C PHE A 17 -3.47 -0.98 2.74
N VAL A 18 -2.50 -0.08 2.96
CA VAL A 18 -1.25 -0.02 2.18
C VAL A 18 -0.45 -1.32 2.29
N VAL A 19 -0.34 -1.89 3.49
CA VAL A 19 0.36 -3.16 3.72
C VAL A 19 -0.32 -4.29 2.94
N LYS A 20 -1.67 -4.38 2.96
CA LYS A 20 -2.40 -5.39 2.18
C LYS A 20 -2.24 -5.20 0.67
N LEU A 21 -2.24 -3.98 0.16
CA LEU A 21 -1.99 -3.71 -1.27
C LEU A 21 -0.59 -4.17 -1.69
N MET A 22 0.42 -3.89 -0.87
CA MET A 22 1.79 -4.35 -1.10
C MET A 22 1.90 -5.87 -1.07
N HIS A 23 1.20 -6.53 -0.15
CA HIS A 23 1.13 -7.98 -0.10
C HIS A 23 0.53 -8.56 -1.39
N ILE A 24 -0.63 -8.05 -1.82
CA ILE A 24 -1.29 -8.47 -3.07
C ILE A 24 -0.36 -8.27 -4.27
N LYS A 25 0.33 -7.14 -4.35
CA LYS A 25 1.30 -6.87 -5.41
C LYS A 25 2.39 -7.93 -5.46
N CYS A 26 2.99 -8.24 -4.32
CA CYS A 26 4.14 -9.13 -4.24
C CYS A 26 3.76 -10.57 -4.59
N ILE A 27 2.68 -11.09 -4.01
CA ILE A 27 2.24 -12.49 -4.26
C ILE A 27 1.77 -12.73 -5.70
N ASN A 28 1.24 -11.69 -6.37
CA ASN A 28 0.76 -11.79 -7.75
C ASN A 28 1.78 -11.30 -8.78
N GLY A 29 3.01 -10.96 -8.37
CA GLY A 29 4.05 -10.46 -9.28
C GLY A 29 3.65 -9.20 -10.05
N TRP A 30 2.79 -8.36 -9.47
CA TRP A 30 2.16 -7.27 -10.21
C TRP A 30 3.21 -6.26 -10.69
N SER A 31 3.08 -5.75 -11.91
CA SER A 31 4.07 -4.81 -12.45
C SER A 31 4.07 -3.50 -11.67
N ASN A 32 5.22 -2.83 -11.58
CA ASN A 32 5.30 -1.53 -10.89
C ASN A 32 4.44 -0.47 -11.57
N LYS A 33 4.37 -0.49 -12.91
CA LYS A 33 3.59 0.47 -13.69
C LYS A 33 2.09 0.36 -13.39
N SER A 34 1.52 -0.84 -13.53
CA SER A 34 0.09 -1.07 -13.26
C SER A 34 -0.28 -0.75 -11.82
N PHE A 35 0.57 -1.15 -10.87
CA PHE A 35 0.33 -0.86 -9.45
C PHE A 35 0.38 0.63 -9.13
N ASN A 36 1.30 1.39 -9.74
CA ASN A 36 1.33 2.85 -9.56
C ASN A 36 0.04 3.51 -10.07
N MET A 37 -0.48 3.08 -11.23
CA MET A 37 -1.75 3.61 -11.76
C MET A 37 -2.92 3.32 -10.82
N LEU A 38 -2.97 2.13 -10.22
CA LEU A 38 -3.96 1.81 -9.20
C LEU A 38 -3.82 2.70 -7.96
N LEU A 39 -2.60 2.92 -7.48
CA LEU A 39 -2.35 3.76 -6.31
C LEU A 39 -2.79 5.21 -6.52
N GLU A 40 -2.57 5.75 -7.73
CA GLU A 40 -3.07 7.08 -8.09
C GLU A 40 -4.59 7.14 -8.04
N LEU A 41 -5.27 6.19 -8.68
CA LEU A 41 -6.74 6.10 -8.64
C LEU A 41 -7.27 5.98 -7.21
N LEU A 42 -6.66 5.13 -6.37
CA LEU A 42 -7.08 4.96 -4.98
C LEU A 42 -6.87 6.22 -4.16
N LYS A 43 -5.83 7.02 -4.44
CA LYS A 43 -5.63 8.30 -3.77
C LYS A 43 -6.72 9.30 -4.14
N ASP A 44 -7.16 9.30 -5.40
CA ASP A 44 -8.24 10.17 -5.88
C ASP A 44 -9.59 9.78 -5.27
N VAL A 45 -9.85 8.47 -5.12
CA VAL A 45 -11.09 7.94 -4.51
C VAL A 45 -11.09 8.09 -2.99
N PHE A 46 -9.93 8.00 -2.34
CA PHE A 46 -9.78 8.09 -0.89
C PHE A 46 -8.88 9.28 -0.49
N PRO A 47 -9.27 10.54 -0.76
CA PRO A 47 -8.43 11.72 -0.52
C PRO A 47 -8.10 11.96 0.96
N MET A 48 -8.91 11.42 1.87
CA MET A 48 -8.71 11.42 3.31
C MET A 48 -7.57 10.49 3.78
N CYS A 49 -7.18 9.50 2.97
CA CYS A 49 -6.09 8.59 3.28
C CYS A 49 -4.73 9.26 3.00
N LYS A 50 -4.27 10.12 3.92
CA LYS A 50 -3.01 10.87 3.79
C LYS A 50 -1.77 9.99 3.57
N THR A 51 -1.80 8.77 4.11
CA THR A 51 -0.72 7.79 4.00
C THR A 51 -0.78 6.95 2.72
N MET A 52 -1.72 7.21 1.81
CA MET A 52 -1.77 6.51 0.51
C MET A 52 -0.51 6.85 -0.30
N PRO A 53 0.34 5.86 -0.62
CA PRO A 53 1.50 6.09 -1.47
C PRO A 53 1.04 6.33 -2.91
N THR A 54 1.74 7.19 -3.64
CA THR A 54 1.50 7.42 -5.09
C THR A 54 2.36 6.52 -5.97
N SER A 55 3.21 5.69 -5.38
CA SER A 55 4.08 4.79 -6.13
C SER A 55 4.53 3.60 -5.28
N ASN A 56 4.90 2.52 -5.94
CA ASN A 56 5.48 1.34 -5.33
C ASN A 56 6.71 1.67 -4.47
N TYR A 57 7.55 2.62 -4.89
CA TYR A 57 8.70 3.03 -4.11
C TYR A 57 8.29 3.64 -2.76
N LYS A 58 7.33 4.57 -2.78
CA LYS A 58 6.80 5.18 -1.55
C LYS A 58 6.10 4.14 -0.67
N ALA A 59 5.37 3.21 -1.28
CA ALA A 59 4.71 2.12 -0.57
C ALA A 59 5.73 1.21 0.13
N LYS A 60 6.79 0.80 -0.58
CA LYS A 60 7.92 0.06 0.01
C LYS A 60 8.58 0.81 1.15
N LYS A 61 8.80 2.13 1.01
CA LYS A 61 9.39 2.95 2.07
C LYS A 61 8.53 2.92 3.34
N ILE A 62 7.22 3.12 3.21
CA ILE A 62 6.29 3.03 4.36
C ILE A 62 6.42 1.67 5.03
N VAL A 63 6.41 0.60 4.25
CA VAL A 63 6.47 -0.77 4.77
C VAL A 63 7.84 -1.05 5.43
N ASN A 64 8.94 -0.55 4.88
CA ASN A 64 10.27 -0.65 5.48
C ASN A 64 10.42 0.18 6.76
N ASP A 65 9.83 1.38 6.81
CA ASP A 65 9.84 2.25 8.00
C ASP A 65 9.10 1.60 9.18
N LEU A 66 8.21 0.62 8.91
CA LEU A 66 7.55 -0.22 9.91
C LEU A 66 8.38 -1.44 10.33
N GLY A 67 9.59 -1.62 9.81
CA GLY A 67 10.43 -2.79 10.02
C GLY A 67 9.95 -4.05 9.28
N LEU A 68 8.94 -3.94 8.42
CA LEU A 68 8.42 -5.05 7.62
C LEU A 68 9.20 -5.13 6.31
N HIS A 69 10.43 -5.63 6.36
CA HIS A 69 11.27 -5.71 5.17
C HIS A 69 10.64 -6.63 4.11
N TYR A 70 10.33 -6.09 2.92
CA TYR A 70 9.86 -6.90 1.80
C TYR A 70 11.04 -7.33 0.94
N GLU A 71 11.46 -8.58 1.13
CA GLU A 71 12.45 -9.22 0.27
C GLU A 71 11.71 -10.04 -0.79
N LYS A 72 11.98 -9.75 -2.07
CA LYS A 72 11.46 -10.57 -3.15
C LYS A 72 12.33 -11.82 -3.21
N ILE A 73 11.82 -12.94 -2.71
CA ILE A 73 12.50 -14.22 -2.86
C ILE A 73 12.33 -14.64 -4.32
N ASP A 74 13.42 -14.61 -5.07
CA ASP A 74 13.48 -15.11 -6.44
C ASP A 74 13.68 -16.63 -6.36
N ALA A 75 12.57 -17.37 -6.32
CA ALA A 75 12.61 -18.83 -6.44
C ALA A 75 12.70 -19.17 -7.93
N CYS A 76 13.86 -19.69 -8.34
CA CYS A 76 14.15 -20.16 -9.70
C CYS A 76 13.11 -21.15 -10.22
#